data_AF-A0A7X9BFI2-F1
#
_entry.id   AF-A0A7X9BFI2-F1
#
_cell.length_a   1.000
_cell.length_b   1.000
_cell.length_c   1.000
_cell.angle_alpha   90.00
_cell.angle_beta   90.00
_cell.angle_gamma   90.00
#
_symmetry.space_group_name_H-M   'P 1'
#
loop_
_entity.id
_entity.type
_entity.pdbx_description
1 polymer ?
#
loop_
_entity_poly.entity_id
_entity_poly.type
_entity_poly.pdbx_seq_one_letter_code
_entity_poly.pdbx_strand_id
1 'polypeptide(L)'
;MNGNIKQYLAAIADTLPAEVISKETYGQIYKMADMFADFAASEYIMETHLDTEAAEVDFSFRVLDREKDCLINGLKNDHFKTLGAGTPWRRIDNFVQAWPAGIDDVWLEMDYAEYNRATPQPCFFFNARRVKKGSAVDEELLFTALERILAPEQLQPLQPKLREVVRQLPADVGVFQVGVMLARNSDRVRVFTLELSREQVREYLAHIGWAGPYAKVEELFKLVDPYSDGQYILDFDVTRQGISEKIGINFGLMANALPDFLDNLASYRLCTDSKRRGVLAWSGSRGSYLGADYGYSALIKNISHFKVYYNPAGGLKAKAYLRVEGIYLKELFKIAAKPGPEAQPVKQGEGSGSFTSQQQEGVGAQPGYKEMQDIIKTIAQKSMLDRDFRELCLKDSQAAIKKVSTGDVVLPNNIYFLEEDKAGDDLAGNGFAYVLPPYLKPTWLTSK
;
A
#
# COMPACT_ATOMS: atom_id res chain seq x y z
N MET A 1 -2.04 19.06 0.13
CA MET A 1 -0.78 18.30 0.04
C MET A 1 -0.22 18.57 -1.35
N ASN A 2 1.08 18.80 -1.47
CA ASN A 2 1.80 18.87 -2.72
C ASN A 2 2.19 17.45 -3.18
N GLY A 3 2.68 17.29 -4.40
CA GLY A 3 3.13 15.96 -4.85
C GLY A 3 4.41 15.49 -4.14
N ASN A 4 4.56 14.17 -4.02
CA ASN A 4 5.63 13.52 -3.24
C ASN A 4 6.35 12.36 -3.94
N ILE A 5 5.89 11.92 -5.11
CA ILE A 5 6.43 10.74 -5.82
C ILE A 5 7.94 10.83 -6.02
N LYS A 6 8.44 11.98 -6.49
CA LYS A 6 9.85 12.17 -6.78
C LYS A 6 10.71 12.20 -5.50
N GLN A 7 10.19 12.79 -4.42
CA GLN A 7 10.87 12.85 -3.12
C GLN A 7 10.99 11.46 -2.49
N TYR A 8 9.95 10.63 -2.61
CA TYR A 8 9.97 9.24 -2.19
C TYR A 8 11.06 8.45 -2.93
N LEU A 9 11.05 8.53 -4.26
CA LEU A 9 12.03 7.82 -5.09
C LEU A 9 13.46 8.26 -4.77
N ALA A 10 13.70 9.56 -4.60
CA ALA A 10 15.01 10.10 -4.23
C ALA A 10 15.48 9.56 -2.87
N ALA A 11 14.56 9.46 -1.91
CA ALA A 11 14.87 9.07 -0.53
C ALA A 11 15.20 7.58 -0.37
N ILE A 12 14.91 6.72 -1.34
CA ILE A 12 15.21 5.28 -1.26
C ILE A 12 16.32 4.82 -2.23
N ALA A 13 16.80 5.69 -3.11
CA ALA A 13 17.61 5.38 -4.29
C ALA A 13 18.86 4.51 -4.00
N ASP A 14 19.57 4.81 -2.92
CA ASP A 14 20.80 4.15 -2.47
C ASP A 14 20.55 2.83 -1.71
N THR A 15 19.29 2.48 -1.45
CA THR A 15 18.90 1.27 -0.70
C THR A 15 18.19 0.23 -1.56
N LEU A 16 18.10 0.44 -2.87
CA LEU A 16 17.42 -0.47 -3.78
C LEU A 16 18.37 -1.61 -4.22
N PRO A 17 17.97 -2.88 -4.07
CA PRO A 17 18.77 -4.02 -4.53
C PRO A 17 18.91 -4.02 -6.06
N ALA A 18 20.15 -4.09 -6.57
CA ALA A 18 20.44 -4.01 -8.00
C ALA A 18 19.89 -5.22 -8.78
N GLU A 19 19.69 -6.35 -8.11
CA GLU A 19 19.08 -7.57 -8.65
C GLU A 19 17.57 -7.41 -8.91
N VAL A 20 16.91 -6.52 -8.18
CA VAL A 20 15.49 -6.19 -8.39
C VAL A 20 15.39 -5.11 -9.45
N ILE A 21 16.11 -4.02 -9.26
CA ILE A 21 16.01 -2.80 -10.06
C ILE A 21 17.40 -2.28 -10.41
N SER A 22 17.70 -2.26 -11.71
CA SER A 22 18.98 -1.73 -12.19
C SER A 22 19.03 -0.20 -12.04
N LYS A 23 20.24 0.37 -12.07
CA LYS A 23 20.42 1.84 -12.11
C LYS A 23 19.75 2.46 -13.35
N GLU A 24 19.76 1.76 -14.48
CA GLU A 24 19.10 2.17 -15.72
C GLU A 24 17.59 2.26 -15.51
N THR A 25 16.97 1.17 -15.02
CA THR A 25 15.53 1.09 -14.72
C THR A 25 15.12 2.15 -13.71
N TYR A 26 15.88 2.32 -12.62
CA TYR A 26 15.61 3.37 -11.64
C TYR A 26 15.70 4.77 -12.27
N GLY A 27 16.72 5.04 -13.09
CA GLY A 27 16.87 6.31 -13.79
C GLY A 27 15.68 6.63 -14.71
N GLN A 28 15.15 5.61 -15.39
CA GLN A 28 13.95 5.71 -16.21
C GLN A 28 12.71 6.04 -15.37
N ILE A 29 12.47 5.33 -14.26
CA ILE A 29 11.36 5.61 -13.33
C ILE A 29 11.49 7.02 -12.75
N TYR A 30 12.69 7.41 -12.31
CA TYR A 30 12.95 8.71 -11.72
C TYR A 30 12.67 9.85 -12.70
N LYS A 31 13.08 9.69 -13.96
CA LYS A 31 12.78 10.65 -15.03
C LYS A 31 11.28 10.70 -15.33
N MET A 32 10.62 9.54 -15.41
CA MET A 32 9.18 9.46 -15.62
C MET A 32 8.40 10.17 -14.51
N ALA A 33 8.86 10.04 -13.25
CA ALA A 33 8.26 10.66 -12.09
C ALA A 33 8.26 12.20 -12.13
N ASP A 34 9.05 12.85 -13.00
CA ASP A 34 8.97 14.30 -13.24
C ASP A 34 7.59 14.72 -13.74
N MET A 35 6.95 13.89 -14.57
CA MET A 35 5.61 14.16 -15.07
C MET A 35 4.55 14.11 -13.95
N PHE A 36 4.83 13.34 -12.90
CA PHE A 36 3.95 13.11 -11.76
C PHE A 36 4.41 13.86 -10.50
N ALA A 37 5.28 14.86 -10.64
CA ALA A 37 5.86 15.56 -9.48
C ALA A 37 4.79 16.28 -8.62
N ASP A 38 3.65 16.60 -9.21
CA ASP A 38 2.49 17.22 -8.55
C ASP A 38 1.51 16.19 -7.95
N PHE A 39 1.73 14.89 -8.17
CA PHE A 39 0.86 13.83 -7.66
C PHE A 39 1.27 13.48 -6.23
N ALA A 40 0.29 13.37 -5.34
CA ALA A 40 0.48 12.79 -4.02
C ALA A 40 0.14 11.31 -4.07
N ALA A 41 1.02 10.47 -3.53
CA ALA A 41 0.75 9.07 -3.30
C ALA A 41 1.19 8.65 -1.89
N SER A 42 0.37 7.81 -1.28
CA SER A 42 0.62 7.26 0.07
C SER A 42 1.51 6.03 0.05
N GLU A 43 1.57 5.32 -1.08
CA GLU A 43 2.24 4.03 -1.21
C GLU A 43 2.68 3.79 -2.66
N TYR A 44 3.79 3.09 -2.83
CA TYR A 44 4.31 2.66 -4.12
C TYR A 44 4.64 1.17 -4.08
N ILE A 45 4.50 0.52 -5.22
CA ILE A 45 4.88 -0.88 -5.41
C ILE A 45 5.78 -1.00 -6.64
N MET A 46 6.88 -1.72 -6.49
CA MET A 46 7.72 -2.20 -7.58
C MET A 46 7.42 -3.68 -7.78
N GLU A 47 6.79 -4.02 -8.90
CA GLU A 47 6.51 -5.41 -9.25
C GLU A 47 7.68 -5.98 -10.04
N THR A 48 8.23 -7.13 -9.63
CA THR A 48 9.32 -7.78 -10.37
C THR A 48 9.01 -9.24 -10.66
N HIS A 49 9.37 -9.68 -11.87
CA HIS A 49 9.36 -11.09 -12.24
C HIS A 49 10.50 -11.83 -11.56
N LEU A 50 10.22 -13.00 -11.00
CA LEU A 50 11.21 -13.78 -10.26
C LEU A 50 11.97 -14.76 -11.16
N ASP A 51 11.40 -15.14 -12.30
CA ASP A 51 11.92 -16.18 -13.21
C ASP A 51 12.89 -15.65 -14.27
N THR A 52 13.29 -14.38 -14.17
CA THR A 52 14.23 -13.72 -15.09
C THR A 52 15.30 -12.95 -14.33
N GLU A 53 16.49 -12.88 -14.91
CA GLU A 53 17.61 -12.06 -14.41
C GLU A 53 17.42 -10.56 -14.66
N ALA A 54 16.43 -10.18 -15.49
CA ALA A 54 16.17 -8.80 -15.81
C ALA A 54 15.83 -7.97 -14.55
N ALA A 55 16.66 -6.98 -14.24
CA ALA A 55 16.45 -6.04 -13.13
C ALA A 55 15.50 -4.90 -13.54
N GLU A 56 14.33 -5.32 -14.03
CA GLU A 56 13.22 -4.52 -14.53
C GLU A 56 12.04 -4.67 -13.57
N VAL A 57 11.31 -3.57 -13.37
CA VAL A 57 10.13 -3.55 -12.53
C VAL A 57 9.02 -2.76 -13.19
N ASP A 58 7.77 -3.16 -12.97
CA ASP A 58 6.60 -2.30 -13.17
C ASP A 58 6.45 -1.41 -11.93
N PHE A 59 6.01 -0.16 -12.10
CA PHE A 59 5.95 0.84 -11.04
C PHE A 59 4.52 1.32 -10.84
N SER A 60 3.98 1.04 -9.65
CA SER A 60 2.61 1.37 -9.28
C SER A 60 2.59 2.32 -8.09
N PHE A 61 1.63 3.24 -8.07
CA PHE A 61 1.43 4.14 -6.94
C PHE A 61 -0.05 4.30 -6.58
N ARG A 62 -0.33 4.35 -5.27
CA ARG A 62 -1.67 4.47 -4.70
C ARG A 62 -2.00 5.92 -4.41
N VAL A 63 -3.16 6.35 -4.89
CA VAL A 63 -3.79 7.62 -4.54
C VAL A 63 -5.04 7.34 -3.73
N LEU A 64 -5.08 7.83 -2.50
CA LEU A 64 -6.26 7.74 -1.63
C LEU A 64 -7.29 8.80 -2.01
N ASP A 65 -8.56 8.60 -1.65
CA ASP A 65 -9.62 9.60 -1.85
C ASP A 65 -9.26 10.97 -1.21
N ARG A 66 -8.61 10.97 -0.04
CA ARG A 66 -8.10 12.20 0.61
C ARG A 66 -6.98 12.91 -0.16
N GLU A 67 -6.37 12.25 -1.14
CA GLU A 67 -5.32 12.75 -2.03
C GLU A 67 -5.86 13.13 -3.41
N LYS A 68 -7.17 12.95 -3.65
CA LYS A 68 -7.86 13.23 -4.91
C LYS A 68 -7.58 14.63 -5.46
N ASP A 69 -7.64 15.66 -4.62
CA ASP A 69 -7.41 17.05 -5.06
C ASP A 69 -5.98 17.25 -5.60
N CYS A 70 -4.99 16.54 -5.05
CA CYS A 70 -3.62 16.56 -5.55
C CYS A 70 -3.55 15.96 -6.95
N LEU A 71 -4.22 14.82 -7.16
CA LEU A 71 -4.30 14.18 -8.47
C LEU A 71 -5.02 15.07 -9.50
N ILE A 72 -6.15 15.68 -9.13
CA ILE A 72 -6.89 16.64 -9.99
C ILE A 72 -5.98 17.80 -10.39
N ASN A 73 -5.23 18.35 -9.46
CA ASN A 73 -4.38 19.50 -9.73
C ASN A 73 -3.16 19.12 -10.57
N GLY A 74 -2.54 17.97 -10.30
CA GLY A 74 -1.43 17.48 -11.11
C GLY A 74 -1.84 17.20 -12.57
N LEU A 75 -3.04 16.68 -12.80
CA LEU A 75 -3.57 16.45 -14.16
C LEU A 75 -3.79 17.74 -14.97
N LYS A 76 -3.68 18.92 -14.35
CA LYS A 76 -3.74 20.22 -15.04
C LYS A 76 -2.38 20.74 -15.50
N ASN A 77 -1.28 20.05 -15.18
CA ASN A 77 0.05 20.48 -15.59
C ASN A 77 0.26 20.32 -17.12
N ASP A 78 1.34 20.90 -17.63
CA ASP A 78 1.61 21.00 -19.07
C ASP A 78 1.76 19.63 -19.76
N HIS A 79 2.14 18.60 -19.00
CA HIS A 79 2.29 17.24 -19.50
C HIS A 79 0.95 16.58 -19.84
N PHE A 80 -0.11 16.87 -19.09
CA PHE A 80 -1.41 16.21 -19.25
C PHE A 80 -2.48 17.11 -19.87
N LYS A 81 -2.46 18.42 -19.60
CA LYS A 81 -3.53 19.35 -20.03
C LYS A 81 -3.71 19.45 -21.54
N THR A 82 -2.65 19.14 -22.29
CA THR A 82 -2.61 19.23 -23.75
C THR A 82 -2.98 17.92 -24.45
N LEU A 83 -3.23 16.84 -23.69
CA LEU A 83 -3.54 15.53 -24.24
C LEU A 83 -4.96 15.47 -24.82
N GLY A 84 -5.11 14.79 -25.95
CA GLY A 84 -6.38 14.65 -26.65
C GLY A 84 -7.43 13.86 -25.86
N ALA A 85 -8.70 14.08 -26.19
CA ALA A 85 -9.87 13.57 -25.46
C ALA A 85 -9.99 12.03 -25.37
N GLY A 86 -9.26 11.29 -26.23
CA GLY A 86 -9.26 9.82 -26.27
C GLY A 86 -8.10 9.14 -25.53
N THR A 87 -7.20 9.90 -24.91
CA THR A 87 -6.01 9.32 -24.25
C THR A 87 -6.37 8.65 -22.92
N PRO A 88 -5.61 7.63 -22.47
CA PRO A 88 -5.76 7.03 -21.15
C PRO A 88 -5.84 8.06 -20.02
N TRP A 89 -4.99 9.09 -20.07
CA TRP A 89 -4.98 10.17 -19.08
C TRP A 89 -6.23 11.02 -19.06
N ARG A 90 -6.88 11.27 -20.21
CA ARG A 90 -8.17 11.96 -20.22
C ARG A 90 -9.26 11.13 -19.54
N ARG A 91 -9.25 9.81 -19.75
CA ARG A 91 -10.19 8.90 -19.09
C ARG A 91 -9.98 8.89 -17.58
N ILE A 92 -8.72 8.91 -17.14
CA ILE A 92 -8.36 9.05 -15.73
C ILE A 92 -8.84 10.40 -15.18
N ASP A 93 -8.62 11.51 -15.88
CA ASP A 93 -9.15 12.81 -15.47
C ASP A 93 -10.68 12.75 -15.32
N ASN A 94 -11.40 12.21 -16.31
CA ASN A 94 -12.86 12.06 -16.22
C ASN A 94 -13.30 11.21 -15.01
N PHE A 95 -12.58 10.13 -14.69
CA PHE A 95 -12.82 9.34 -13.49
C PHE A 95 -12.60 10.17 -12.23
N VAL A 96 -11.45 10.84 -12.12
CA VAL A 96 -11.06 11.57 -10.91
C VAL A 96 -11.97 12.78 -10.67
N GLN A 97 -12.38 13.52 -11.72
CA GLN A 97 -13.34 14.63 -11.58
C GLN A 97 -14.68 14.15 -11.02
N ALA A 98 -15.09 12.93 -11.36
CA ALA A 98 -16.34 12.31 -10.92
C ALA A 98 -16.10 11.09 -10.03
N TRP A 99 -15.06 11.11 -9.19
CA TRP A 99 -14.64 9.97 -8.37
C TRP A 99 -15.83 9.46 -7.54
N PRO A 100 -16.33 8.24 -7.79
CA PRO A 100 -17.52 7.72 -7.14
C PRO A 100 -17.35 7.60 -5.62
N ALA A 101 -18.36 8.02 -4.87
CA ALA A 101 -18.37 7.85 -3.42
C ALA A 101 -18.30 6.36 -3.07
N GLY A 102 -17.42 5.99 -2.15
CA GLY A 102 -17.20 4.61 -1.72
C GLY A 102 -16.08 3.85 -2.43
N ILE A 103 -15.34 4.52 -3.32
CA ILE A 103 -14.02 4.07 -3.78
C ILE A 103 -12.97 4.80 -2.96
N ASP A 104 -12.33 4.07 -2.05
CA ASP A 104 -11.42 4.68 -1.06
C ASP A 104 -10.03 4.99 -1.64
N ASP A 105 -9.62 4.30 -2.70
CA ASP A 105 -8.33 4.46 -3.35
C ASP A 105 -8.31 3.99 -4.82
N VAL A 106 -7.34 4.51 -5.57
CA VAL A 106 -7.00 4.09 -6.93
C VAL A 106 -5.50 3.83 -7.04
N TRP A 107 -5.12 2.98 -8.00
CA TRP A 107 -3.74 2.72 -8.37
C TRP A 107 -3.49 3.03 -9.84
N LEU A 108 -2.34 3.63 -10.09
CA LEU A 108 -1.79 3.84 -11.43
C LEU A 108 -0.52 2.99 -11.54
N GLU A 109 -0.52 2.04 -12.47
CA GLU A 109 0.59 1.11 -12.70
C GLU A 109 1.22 1.38 -14.06
N MET A 110 2.52 1.62 -14.08
CA MET A 110 3.30 1.81 -15.29
C MET A 110 4.10 0.54 -15.56
N ASP A 111 3.79 -0.10 -16.69
CA ASP A 111 4.60 -1.21 -17.18
C ASP A 111 6.02 -0.72 -17.50
N TYR A 112 7.04 -1.55 -17.30
CA TYR A 112 8.43 -1.22 -17.64
C TYR A 112 8.59 -0.65 -19.07
N ALA A 113 7.83 -1.19 -20.03
CA ALA A 113 7.85 -0.76 -21.42
C ALA A 113 7.39 0.70 -21.64
N GLU A 114 6.70 1.30 -20.67
CA GLU A 114 6.13 2.65 -20.78
C GLU A 114 7.12 3.76 -20.40
N TYR A 115 8.20 3.44 -19.68
CA TYR A 115 9.07 4.48 -19.07
C TYR A 115 9.78 5.39 -20.07
N ASN A 116 10.04 4.91 -21.28
CA ASN A 116 10.73 5.67 -22.32
C ASN A 116 9.78 6.38 -23.28
N ARG A 117 8.45 6.26 -23.09
CA ARG A 117 7.48 6.94 -23.95
C ARG A 117 7.37 8.41 -23.58
N ALA A 118 7.14 9.26 -24.58
CA ALA A 118 6.91 10.68 -24.36
C ALA A 118 5.70 10.96 -23.46
N THR A 119 4.73 10.05 -23.46
CA THR A 119 3.59 10.05 -22.55
C THR A 119 3.34 8.60 -22.11
N PRO A 120 3.86 8.18 -20.95
CA PRO A 120 3.63 6.84 -20.42
C PRO A 120 2.14 6.64 -20.17
N GLN A 121 1.62 5.45 -20.44
CA GLN A 121 0.23 5.11 -20.23
C GLN A 121 0.13 4.14 -19.04
N PRO A 122 -0.72 4.43 -18.04
CA PRO A 122 -0.91 3.54 -16.91
C PRO A 122 -1.93 2.44 -17.20
N CYS A 123 -1.83 1.32 -16.50
CA CYS A 123 -3.00 0.55 -16.10
C CYS A 123 -3.67 1.26 -14.90
N PHE A 124 -5.00 1.26 -14.87
CA PHE A 124 -5.79 1.96 -13.85
C PHE A 124 -6.57 0.95 -13.01
N PHE A 125 -6.42 1.00 -11.70
CA PHE A 125 -7.16 0.14 -10.78
C PHE A 125 -7.90 0.96 -9.74
N PHE A 126 -9.08 0.51 -9.33
CA PHE A 126 -9.85 1.15 -8.27
C PHE A 126 -10.30 0.13 -7.24
N ASN A 127 -10.35 0.56 -5.98
CA ASN A 127 -10.86 -0.24 -4.87
C ASN A 127 -12.32 -0.62 -5.13
N ALA A 128 -12.63 -1.89 -4.97
CA ALA A 128 -13.96 -2.45 -5.19
C ALA A 128 -14.47 -3.25 -3.98
N ARG A 129 -13.88 -3.05 -2.78
CA ARG A 129 -14.19 -3.85 -1.56
C ARG A 129 -15.65 -3.87 -1.15
N ARG A 130 -16.41 -2.85 -1.56
CA ARG A 130 -17.86 -2.78 -1.32
C ARG A 130 -18.64 -3.70 -2.27
N VAL A 131 -18.08 -4.07 -3.41
CA VAL A 131 -18.73 -4.93 -4.41
C VAL A 131 -18.82 -6.36 -3.90
N LYS A 132 -20.04 -6.84 -3.64
CA LYS A 132 -20.32 -8.22 -3.18
C LYS A 132 -21.59 -8.77 -3.81
N LYS A 133 -21.76 -10.09 -3.72
CA LYS A 133 -22.96 -10.79 -4.18
C LYS A 133 -24.21 -10.32 -3.43
N GLY A 134 -25.32 -10.19 -4.16
CA GLY A 134 -26.66 -10.00 -3.58
C GLY A 134 -27.00 -8.57 -3.15
N SER A 135 -26.15 -7.59 -3.44
CA SER A 135 -26.38 -6.19 -3.11
C SER A 135 -26.48 -5.34 -4.38
N ALA A 136 -27.65 -4.74 -4.61
CA ALA A 136 -27.90 -3.91 -5.79
C ALA A 136 -27.05 -2.63 -5.80
N VAL A 137 -26.81 -2.05 -4.62
CA VAL A 137 -25.97 -0.84 -4.42
C VAL A 137 -24.52 -1.09 -4.86
N ASP A 138 -24.08 -2.34 -4.73
CA ASP A 138 -22.70 -2.76 -4.96
C ASP A 138 -22.42 -3.03 -6.45
N GLU A 139 -23.42 -3.53 -7.22
CA GLU A 139 -23.34 -3.61 -8.68
C GLU A 139 -23.34 -2.20 -9.32
N GLU A 140 -24.12 -1.25 -8.78
CA GLU A 140 -24.17 0.13 -9.29
C GLU A 140 -22.84 0.87 -9.14
N LEU A 141 -22.16 0.70 -7.99
CA LEU A 141 -20.84 1.29 -7.77
C LEU A 141 -19.82 0.81 -8.82
N LEU A 142 -19.79 -0.50 -9.09
CA LEU A 142 -18.88 -1.09 -10.08
C LEU A 142 -19.07 -0.49 -11.48
N PHE A 143 -20.31 -0.45 -11.97
CA PHE A 143 -20.57 0.03 -13.32
C PHE A 143 -20.46 1.54 -13.43
N THR A 144 -20.85 2.28 -12.39
CA THR A 144 -20.61 3.74 -12.33
C THR A 144 -19.13 4.04 -12.47
N ALA A 145 -18.26 3.31 -11.76
CA ALA A 145 -16.82 3.47 -11.85
C ALA A 145 -16.28 3.12 -13.25
N LEU A 146 -16.70 1.98 -13.80
CA LEU A 146 -16.27 1.53 -15.13
C LEU A 146 -16.73 2.46 -16.26
N GLU A 147 -17.93 3.03 -16.18
CA GLU A 147 -18.46 3.99 -17.17
C GLU A 147 -17.66 5.30 -17.22
N ARG A 148 -16.94 5.65 -16.16
CA ARG A 148 -16.08 6.85 -16.16
C ARG A 148 -14.73 6.62 -16.85
N ILE A 149 -14.25 5.38 -16.88
CA ILE A 149 -12.91 5.04 -17.37
C ILE A 149 -12.93 4.32 -18.72
N LEU A 150 -14.00 3.60 -19.05
CA LEU A 150 -14.19 2.88 -20.31
C LEU A 150 -15.22 3.59 -21.19
N ALA A 151 -15.00 3.57 -22.51
CA ALA A 151 -16.01 4.01 -23.45
C ALA A 151 -17.19 3.00 -23.51
N PRO A 152 -18.42 3.44 -23.85
CA PRO A 152 -19.60 2.56 -23.90
C PRO A 152 -19.40 1.30 -24.76
N GLU A 153 -18.77 1.44 -25.93
CA GLU A 153 -18.46 0.33 -26.84
C GLU A 153 -17.47 -0.70 -26.27
N GLN A 154 -16.71 -0.32 -25.24
CA GLN A 154 -15.79 -1.21 -24.53
C GLN A 154 -16.51 -1.92 -23.38
N LEU A 155 -17.33 -1.18 -22.61
CA LEU A 155 -17.98 -1.70 -21.41
C LEU A 155 -19.22 -2.55 -21.69
N GLN A 156 -20.09 -2.15 -22.65
CA GLN A 156 -21.35 -2.85 -22.92
C GLN A 156 -21.16 -4.35 -23.20
N PRO A 157 -20.15 -4.79 -23.98
CA PRO A 157 -19.92 -6.21 -24.20
C PRO A 157 -19.42 -6.98 -22.97
N LEU A 158 -18.84 -6.29 -21.98
CA LEU A 158 -18.28 -6.90 -20.76
C LEU A 158 -19.32 -6.96 -19.63
N GLN A 159 -20.28 -6.04 -19.61
CA GLN A 159 -21.27 -5.88 -18.54
C GLN A 159 -21.97 -7.19 -18.12
N PRO A 160 -22.53 -8.00 -19.03
CA PRO A 160 -23.22 -9.24 -18.62
C PRO A 160 -22.29 -10.22 -17.92
N LYS A 161 -21.03 -10.35 -18.38
CA LYS A 161 -20.04 -11.25 -17.80
C LYS A 161 -19.53 -10.74 -16.46
N LEU A 162 -19.32 -9.43 -16.31
CA LEU A 162 -18.95 -8.83 -15.03
C LEU A 162 -20.06 -9.02 -13.97
N ARG A 163 -21.33 -8.85 -14.34
CA ARG A 163 -22.46 -9.15 -13.43
C ARG A 163 -22.47 -10.60 -13.01
N GLU A 164 -22.26 -11.52 -13.96
CA GLU A 164 -22.23 -12.95 -13.65
C GLU A 164 -21.10 -13.29 -12.66
N VAL A 165 -19.89 -12.79 -12.91
CA VAL A 165 -18.75 -12.96 -12.02
C VAL A 165 -19.07 -12.50 -10.59
N VAL A 166 -19.62 -11.30 -10.42
CA VAL A 166 -20.01 -10.78 -9.09
C VAL A 166 -21.10 -11.62 -8.43
N ARG A 167 -22.08 -12.12 -9.19
CA ARG A 167 -23.18 -12.95 -8.66
C ARG A 167 -22.76 -14.36 -8.27
N GLN A 168 -21.64 -14.85 -8.78
CA GLN A 168 -21.11 -16.15 -8.43
C GLN A 168 -20.11 -16.11 -7.28
N LEU A 169 -19.77 -14.93 -6.75
CA LEU A 169 -18.92 -14.82 -5.56
C LEU A 169 -19.50 -15.63 -4.38
N PRO A 170 -18.64 -16.23 -3.53
CA PRO A 170 -19.08 -16.75 -2.24
C PRO A 170 -19.77 -15.67 -1.40
N ALA A 171 -20.69 -16.07 -0.51
CA ALA A 171 -21.59 -15.14 0.19
C ALA A 171 -20.85 -14.04 0.99
N ASP A 172 -19.74 -14.41 1.63
CA ASP A 172 -18.95 -13.50 2.49
C ASP A 172 -17.73 -12.92 1.77
N VAL A 173 -17.58 -13.16 0.45
CA VAL A 173 -16.44 -12.72 -0.33
C VAL A 173 -16.88 -11.64 -1.31
N GLY A 174 -16.17 -10.53 -1.30
CA GLY A 174 -16.36 -9.41 -2.23
C GLY A 174 -15.30 -9.38 -3.34
N VAL A 175 -15.29 -8.28 -4.09
CA VAL A 175 -14.22 -7.91 -5.00
C VAL A 175 -13.25 -7.02 -4.25
N PHE A 176 -11.95 -7.29 -4.28
CA PHE A 176 -10.95 -6.41 -3.68
C PHE A 176 -10.72 -5.17 -4.55
N GLN A 177 -10.44 -5.40 -5.83
CA GLN A 177 -10.00 -4.37 -6.76
C GLN A 177 -10.44 -4.72 -8.18
N VAL A 178 -10.65 -3.69 -9.00
CA VAL A 178 -10.95 -3.81 -10.43
C VAL A 178 -9.95 -3.00 -11.24
N GLY A 179 -9.41 -3.61 -12.29
CA GLY A 179 -8.37 -3.04 -13.15
C GLY A 179 -8.80 -2.87 -14.60
N VAL A 180 -8.38 -1.77 -15.21
CA VAL A 180 -8.48 -1.50 -16.64
C VAL A 180 -7.08 -1.30 -17.20
N MET A 181 -6.69 -2.18 -18.13
CA MET A 181 -5.34 -2.23 -18.69
C MET A 181 -5.14 -1.17 -19.79
N LEU A 182 -5.28 0.12 -19.48
CA LEU A 182 -5.30 1.20 -20.49
C LEU A 182 -4.00 1.32 -21.30
N ALA A 183 -2.85 0.93 -20.73
CA ALA A 183 -1.56 0.85 -21.42
C ALA A 183 -1.48 -0.27 -22.48
N ARG A 184 -2.42 -1.21 -22.41
CA ARG A 184 -2.48 -2.43 -23.23
C ARG A 184 -3.79 -2.45 -24.02
N ASN A 185 -4.36 -3.62 -24.24
CA ASN A 185 -5.67 -3.77 -24.85
C ASN A 185 -6.76 -3.44 -23.82
N SER A 186 -7.62 -2.49 -24.14
CA SER A 186 -8.80 -2.09 -23.34
C SER A 186 -10.03 -2.96 -23.66
N ASP A 187 -9.81 -4.23 -24.02
CA ASP A 187 -10.84 -5.21 -24.40
C ASP A 187 -11.32 -6.08 -23.22
N ARG A 188 -10.83 -5.78 -22.01
CA ARG A 188 -10.98 -6.58 -20.80
C ARG A 188 -11.01 -5.72 -19.55
N VAL A 189 -11.55 -6.30 -18.48
CA VAL A 189 -11.48 -5.78 -17.12
C VAL A 189 -10.87 -6.85 -16.23
N ARG A 190 -9.82 -6.52 -15.48
CA ARG A 190 -9.23 -7.40 -14.48
C ARG A 190 -10.03 -7.32 -13.19
N VAL A 191 -10.35 -8.46 -12.62
CA VAL A 191 -11.05 -8.56 -11.33
C VAL A 191 -10.11 -9.23 -10.35
N PHE A 192 -10.00 -8.66 -9.15
CA PHE A 192 -9.34 -9.24 -7.99
C PHE A 192 -10.40 -9.53 -6.95
N THR A 193 -10.53 -10.76 -6.48
CA THR A 193 -11.43 -11.08 -5.37
C THR A 193 -10.88 -10.56 -4.05
N LEU A 194 -11.73 -10.46 -3.02
CA LEU A 194 -11.22 -10.56 -1.65
C LEU A 194 -10.68 -11.98 -1.41
N GLU A 195 -10.08 -12.17 -0.24
CA GLU A 195 -9.48 -13.44 0.17
C GLU A 195 -10.48 -14.61 0.06
N LEU A 196 -10.00 -15.68 -0.56
CA LEU A 196 -10.67 -16.96 -0.76
C LEU A 196 -9.80 -18.06 -0.15
N SER A 197 -10.42 -19.08 0.44
CA SER A 197 -9.73 -20.35 0.69
C SER A 197 -9.44 -21.08 -0.63
N ARG A 198 -8.54 -22.06 -0.59
CA ARG A 198 -8.25 -22.95 -1.73
C ARG A 198 -9.51 -23.59 -2.32
N GLU A 199 -10.38 -24.13 -1.47
CA GLU A 199 -11.64 -24.76 -1.87
C GLU A 199 -12.56 -23.75 -2.54
N GLN A 200 -12.67 -22.55 -1.97
CA GLN A 200 -13.49 -21.47 -2.51
C GLN A 200 -12.96 -20.99 -3.87
N VAL A 201 -11.64 -20.89 -4.08
CA VAL A 201 -11.07 -20.58 -5.40
C VAL A 201 -11.50 -21.62 -6.42
N ARG A 202 -11.39 -22.92 -6.09
CA ARG A 202 -11.75 -24.00 -7.01
C ARG A 202 -13.23 -23.97 -7.38
N GLU A 203 -14.09 -23.84 -6.39
CA GLU A 203 -15.54 -23.76 -6.58
C GLU A 203 -15.94 -22.50 -7.36
N TYR A 204 -15.36 -21.37 -7.02
CA TYR A 204 -15.65 -20.09 -7.68
C TYR A 204 -15.25 -20.10 -9.15
N LEU A 205 -14.06 -20.60 -9.49
CA LEU A 205 -13.62 -20.78 -10.88
C LEU A 205 -14.62 -21.64 -11.66
N ALA A 206 -15.18 -22.69 -11.04
CA ALA A 206 -16.16 -23.56 -11.68
C ALA A 206 -17.50 -22.83 -11.91
N HIS A 207 -17.96 -22.07 -10.93
CA HIS A 207 -19.21 -21.30 -11.03
C HIS A 207 -19.14 -20.19 -12.07
N ILE A 208 -17.99 -19.51 -12.23
CA ILE A 208 -17.81 -18.49 -13.29
C ILE A 208 -17.51 -19.08 -14.67
N GLY A 209 -17.47 -20.42 -14.78
CA GLY A 209 -17.24 -21.12 -16.04
C GLY A 209 -15.81 -20.95 -16.58
N TRP A 210 -14.81 -20.89 -15.70
CA TRP A 210 -13.41 -20.85 -16.14
C TRP A 210 -13.02 -22.16 -16.84
N ALA A 211 -12.54 -22.05 -18.08
CA ALA A 211 -12.24 -23.20 -18.94
C ALA A 211 -10.78 -23.68 -18.86
N GLY A 212 -9.96 -23.07 -17.99
CA GLY A 212 -8.55 -23.42 -17.87
C GLY A 212 -8.31 -24.75 -17.14
N PRO A 213 -7.05 -25.22 -17.13
CA PRO A 213 -6.71 -26.52 -16.56
C PRO A 213 -6.67 -26.46 -15.02
N TYR A 214 -7.70 -27.02 -14.37
CA TYR A 214 -7.77 -27.15 -12.90
C TYR A 214 -6.55 -27.82 -12.27
N ALA A 215 -5.91 -28.76 -12.96
CA ALA A 215 -4.66 -29.37 -12.50
C ALA A 215 -3.55 -28.33 -12.26
N LYS A 216 -3.51 -27.23 -13.04
CA LYS A 216 -2.56 -26.13 -12.83
C LYS A 216 -2.92 -25.25 -11.64
N VAL A 217 -4.21 -25.13 -11.31
CA VAL A 217 -4.66 -24.49 -10.06
C VAL A 217 -4.16 -25.29 -8.86
N GLU A 218 -4.26 -26.62 -8.90
CA GLU A 218 -3.74 -27.48 -7.84
C GLU A 218 -2.20 -27.43 -7.75
N GLU A 219 -1.49 -27.30 -8.87
CA GLU A 219 -0.04 -27.05 -8.85
C GLU A 219 0.31 -25.70 -8.22
N LEU A 220 -0.46 -24.64 -8.48
CA LEU A 220 -0.29 -23.33 -7.84
C LEU A 220 -0.40 -23.47 -6.31
N PHE A 221 -1.45 -24.10 -5.80
CA PHE A 221 -1.63 -24.30 -4.36
C PHE A 221 -0.53 -25.14 -3.73
N LYS A 222 -0.08 -26.21 -4.40
CA LYS A 222 1.07 -26.99 -3.91
C LYS A 222 2.34 -26.16 -3.73
N LEU A 223 2.53 -25.12 -4.53
CA LEU A 223 3.69 -24.23 -4.44
C LEU A 223 3.58 -23.23 -3.28
N VAL A 224 2.37 -22.78 -2.95
CA VAL A 224 2.16 -21.62 -2.07
C VAL A 224 1.58 -21.96 -0.70
N ASP A 225 0.70 -22.98 -0.60
CA ASP A 225 0.00 -23.35 0.64
C ASP A 225 0.97 -23.53 1.83
N PRO A 226 2.14 -24.19 1.69
CA PRO A 226 3.05 -24.39 2.82
C PRO A 226 3.63 -23.10 3.43
N TYR A 227 3.54 -21.98 2.72
CA TYR A 227 4.18 -20.71 3.08
C TYR A 227 3.18 -19.57 3.31
N SER A 228 1.90 -19.81 3.03
CA SER A 228 0.80 -18.85 3.18
C SER A 228 -0.09 -19.16 4.38
N ASP A 229 -0.97 -18.24 4.75
CA ASP A 229 -1.99 -18.42 5.79
C ASP A 229 -3.27 -19.14 5.28
N GLY A 230 -3.28 -19.59 4.03
CA GLY A 230 -4.44 -20.25 3.41
C GLY A 230 -5.47 -19.28 2.79
N GLN A 231 -5.16 -17.98 2.74
CA GLN A 231 -6.02 -16.96 2.14
C GLN A 231 -5.41 -16.40 0.84
N TYR A 232 -6.22 -16.38 -0.23
CA TYR A 232 -5.74 -16.02 -1.57
C TYR A 232 -6.65 -15.01 -2.24
N ILE A 233 -6.06 -13.98 -2.83
CA ILE A 233 -6.75 -13.08 -3.75
C ILE A 233 -6.60 -13.64 -5.16
N LEU A 234 -7.70 -14.06 -5.77
CA LEU A 234 -7.73 -14.55 -7.15
C LEU A 234 -7.84 -13.36 -8.11
N ASP A 235 -6.97 -13.31 -9.12
CA ASP A 235 -7.07 -12.35 -10.22
C ASP A 235 -7.23 -13.01 -11.59
N PHE A 236 -8.11 -12.43 -12.40
CA PHE A 236 -8.40 -12.89 -13.77
C PHE A 236 -8.95 -11.76 -14.63
N ASP A 237 -8.84 -11.91 -15.94
CA ASP A 237 -9.40 -10.97 -16.90
C ASP A 237 -10.80 -11.44 -17.34
N VAL A 238 -11.78 -10.55 -17.29
CA VAL A 238 -13.09 -10.71 -17.93
C VAL A 238 -13.04 -10.07 -19.31
N THR A 239 -13.34 -10.85 -20.33
CA THR A 239 -13.32 -10.46 -21.74
C THR A 239 -14.70 -10.65 -22.37
N ARG A 240 -14.85 -10.19 -23.63
CA ARG A 240 -16.08 -10.44 -24.40
C ARG A 240 -16.36 -11.92 -24.61
N GLN A 241 -15.30 -12.74 -24.67
CA GLN A 241 -15.37 -14.19 -24.88
C GLN A 241 -15.62 -14.96 -23.58
N GLY A 242 -15.55 -14.30 -22.41
CA GLY A 242 -15.66 -14.93 -21.11
C GLY A 242 -14.43 -14.68 -20.23
N ILE A 243 -14.18 -15.60 -19.30
CA ILE A 243 -13.04 -15.52 -18.38
C ILE A 243 -11.78 -15.98 -19.10
N SER A 244 -10.71 -15.19 -18.99
CA SER A 244 -9.39 -15.56 -19.51
C SER A 244 -8.89 -16.86 -18.88
N GLU A 245 -8.22 -17.70 -19.66
CA GLU A 245 -7.54 -18.89 -19.14
C GLU A 245 -6.39 -18.53 -18.18
N LYS A 246 -5.79 -17.35 -18.33
CA LYS A 246 -4.78 -16.84 -17.41
C LYS A 246 -5.45 -16.44 -16.08
N ILE A 247 -4.97 -17.03 -14.99
CA ILE A 247 -5.36 -16.68 -13.61
C ILE A 247 -4.11 -16.49 -12.75
N GLY A 248 -4.23 -15.67 -11.69
CA GLY A 248 -3.20 -15.51 -10.67
C GLY A 248 -3.79 -15.62 -9.27
N ILE A 249 -2.96 -16.10 -8.34
CA ILE A 249 -3.25 -16.04 -6.90
C ILE A 249 -2.23 -15.12 -6.24
N ASN A 250 -2.73 -14.18 -5.45
CA ASN A 250 -1.95 -13.20 -4.71
C ASN A 250 -2.09 -13.52 -3.22
N PHE A 251 -0.98 -13.51 -2.48
CA PHE A 251 -0.94 -13.96 -1.10
C PHE A 251 0.22 -13.34 -0.31
N GLY A 252 0.00 -13.21 1.00
CA GLY A 252 1.06 -12.92 1.96
C GLY A 252 1.80 -14.18 2.38
N LEU A 253 3.03 -14.01 2.88
CA LEU A 253 3.76 -15.11 3.51
C LEU A 253 3.51 -15.13 5.01
N MET A 254 3.51 -16.32 5.60
CA MET A 254 3.66 -16.48 7.04
C MET A 254 5.00 -15.91 7.51
N ALA A 255 5.08 -15.54 8.79
CA ALA A 255 6.29 -15.03 9.40
C ALA A 255 7.48 -15.99 9.16
N ASN A 256 8.64 -15.43 8.80
CA ASN A 256 9.89 -16.16 8.54
C ASN A 256 9.90 -17.15 7.36
N ALA A 257 8.81 -17.26 6.59
CA ALA A 257 8.71 -18.22 5.48
C ALA A 257 9.47 -17.77 4.20
N LEU A 258 9.95 -16.53 4.14
CA LEU A 258 10.49 -15.92 2.92
C LEU A 258 11.69 -16.69 2.31
N PRO A 259 12.75 -17.06 3.05
CA PRO A 259 13.88 -17.78 2.47
C PRO A 259 13.45 -19.13 1.88
N ASP A 260 12.72 -19.93 2.66
CA ASP A 260 12.28 -21.27 2.26
C ASP A 260 11.31 -21.23 1.07
N PHE A 261 10.45 -20.22 1.02
CA PHE A 261 9.55 -20.00 -0.12
C PHE A 261 10.33 -19.69 -1.41
N LEU A 262 11.32 -18.79 -1.34
CA LEU A 262 12.13 -18.46 -2.51
C LEU A 262 13.01 -19.64 -2.97
N ASP A 263 13.51 -20.44 -2.04
CA ASP A 263 14.24 -21.69 -2.33
C ASP A 263 13.35 -22.72 -3.01
N ASN A 264 12.11 -22.85 -2.54
CA ASN A 264 11.10 -23.67 -3.19
C ASN A 264 10.86 -23.18 -4.63
N LEU A 265 10.56 -21.90 -4.84
CA LEU A 265 10.39 -21.35 -6.20
C LEU A 265 11.62 -21.57 -7.09
N ALA A 266 12.83 -21.46 -6.56
CA ALA A 266 14.06 -21.71 -7.31
C ALA A 266 14.17 -23.19 -7.75
N SER A 267 13.77 -24.14 -6.90
CA SER A 267 13.73 -25.56 -7.25
C SER A 267 12.78 -25.86 -8.42
N TYR A 268 11.71 -25.05 -8.58
CA TYR A 268 10.78 -25.10 -9.71
C TYR A 268 11.17 -24.18 -10.88
N ARG A 269 12.33 -23.52 -10.83
CA ARG A 269 12.80 -22.54 -11.83
C ARG A 269 11.83 -21.35 -12.01
N LEU A 270 11.12 -21.00 -10.95
CA LEU A 270 10.23 -19.83 -10.87
C LEU A 270 10.88 -18.64 -10.17
N CYS A 271 12.06 -18.83 -9.58
CA CYS A 271 12.88 -17.78 -8.99
C CYS A 271 14.34 -18.01 -9.38
N THR A 272 15.03 -17.00 -9.86
CA THR A 272 16.48 -17.09 -10.09
C THR A 272 17.27 -16.78 -8.82
N ASP A 273 18.51 -17.26 -8.74
CA ASP A 273 19.38 -16.97 -7.60
C ASP A 273 19.60 -15.47 -7.37
N SER A 274 19.66 -14.71 -8.47
CA SER A 274 19.79 -13.25 -8.43
C SER A 274 18.54 -12.60 -7.84
N LYS A 275 17.35 -12.94 -8.35
CA LYS A 275 16.08 -12.42 -7.84
C LYS A 275 15.86 -12.80 -6.38
N ARG A 276 16.20 -14.03 -5.97
CA ARG A 276 16.15 -14.45 -4.56
C ARG A 276 16.97 -13.51 -3.67
N ARG A 277 18.23 -13.24 -4.01
CA ARG A 277 19.08 -12.31 -3.23
C ARG A 277 18.49 -10.91 -3.16
N GLY A 278 18.00 -10.40 -4.30
CA GLY A 278 17.38 -9.08 -4.38
C GLY A 278 16.14 -8.94 -3.49
N VAL A 279 15.24 -9.92 -3.53
CA VAL A 279 14.01 -9.92 -2.72
C VAL A 279 14.34 -10.05 -1.22
N LEU A 280 15.29 -10.91 -0.84
CA LEU A 280 15.74 -11.04 0.55
C LEU A 280 16.35 -9.74 1.11
N ALA A 281 17.00 -8.95 0.24
CA ALA A 281 17.61 -7.68 0.61
C ALA A 281 16.64 -6.47 0.55
N TRP A 282 15.36 -6.67 0.20
CA TRP A 282 14.44 -5.57 -0.05
C TRP A 282 14.05 -4.80 1.22
N SER A 283 13.62 -5.53 2.25
CA SER A 283 13.00 -4.97 3.45
C SER A 283 13.93 -4.05 4.23
N GLY A 284 13.37 -3.03 4.88
CA GLY A 284 14.10 -2.11 5.75
C GLY A 284 13.41 -0.76 5.84
N SER A 285 13.91 0.12 6.70
CA SER A 285 13.31 1.43 6.96
C SER A 285 14.31 2.58 6.83
N ARG A 286 13.81 3.77 6.51
CA ARG A 286 14.63 5.00 6.46
C ARG A 286 13.83 6.23 6.87
N GLY A 287 14.37 7.02 7.78
CA GLY A 287 13.86 8.37 8.04
C GLY A 287 14.27 9.35 6.95
N SER A 288 13.32 10.11 6.42
CA SER A 288 13.56 11.12 5.38
C SER A 288 12.66 12.34 5.57
N TYR A 289 13.16 13.51 5.19
CA TYR A 289 12.34 14.72 5.11
C TYR A 289 11.75 14.87 3.71
N LEU A 290 10.44 14.71 3.58
CA LEU A 290 9.72 14.72 2.30
C LEU A 290 9.16 16.09 1.91
N GLY A 291 9.68 17.17 2.51
CA GLY A 291 9.23 18.54 2.25
C GLY A 291 8.26 19.08 3.31
N ALA A 292 7.85 20.34 3.14
CA ALA A 292 7.08 21.06 4.15
C ALA A 292 5.70 20.45 4.43
N ASP A 293 5.06 19.84 3.44
CA ASP A 293 3.71 19.27 3.59
C ASP A 293 3.72 17.95 4.37
N TYR A 294 4.76 17.14 4.17
CA TYR A 294 4.87 15.79 4.72
C TYR A 294 5.76 15.72 5.96
N GLY A 295 6.77 16.58 6.04
CA GLY A 295 7.71 16.64 7.14
C GLY A 295 8.68 15.46 7.17
N TYR A 296 9.24 15.22 8.34
CA TYR A 296 10.01 14.01 8.58
C TYR A 296 9.07 12.80 8.55
N SER A 297 9.49 11.76 7.85
CA SER A 297 8.68 10.59 7.53
C SER A 297 9.54 9.34 7.65
N ALA A 298 8.98 8.25 8.15
CA ALA A 298 9.61 6.94 8.07
C ALA A 298 9.16 6.27 6.77
N LEU A 299 10.10 5.97 5.88
CA LEU A 299 9.89 5.19 4.68
C LEU A 299 10.13 3.73 5.00
N ILE A 300 9.11 2.90 4.86
CA ILE A 300 9.14 1.47 5.15
C ILE A 300 9.14 0.72 3.83
N LYS A 301 10.21 -0.03 3.58
CA LYS A 301 10.30 -1.02 2.51
C LYS A 301 9.93 -2.38 3.09
N ASN A 302 8.92 -3.02 2.51
CA ASN A 302 8.57 -4.40 2.84
C ASN A 302 8.00 -5.09 1.61
N ILE A 303 7.73 -6.38 1.72
CA ILE A 303 7.08 -7.14 0.65
C ILE A 303 5.57 -7.04 0.89
N SER A 304 4.83 -6.53 -0.10
CA SER A 304 3.37 -6.42 -0.01
C SER A 304 2.73 -7.80 -0.14
N HIS A 305 3.08 -8.52 -1.19
CA HIS A 305 2.60 -9.86 -1.46
C HIS A 305 3.43 -10.52 -2.57
N PHE A 306 3.19 -11.82 -2.76
CA PHE A 306 3.63 -12.55 -3.93
C PHE A 306 2.45 -12.88 -4.83
N LYS A 307 2.74 -13.12 -6.10
CA LYS A 307 1.78 -13.68 -7.05
C LYS A 307 2.39 -14.86 -7.75
N VAL A 308 1.67 -15.98 -7.77
CA VAL A 308 1.96 -17.07 -8.69
C VAL A 308 0.78 -17.19 -9.64
N TYR A 309 1.07 -17.26 -10.94
CA TYR A 309 0.02 -17.27 -11.95
C TYR A 309 0.29 -18.32 -13.01
N TYR A 310 -0.80 -18.82 -13.58
CA TYR A 310 -0.77 -19.70 -14.74
C TYR A 310 -1.02 -18.90 -16.01
N ASN A 311 -0.17 -19.06 -17.02
CA ASN A 311 -0.35 -18.54 -18.36
C ASN A 311 -0.35 -19.71 -19.36
N PRO A 312 -1.38 -19.85 -20.23
CA PRO A 312 -1.43 -20.90 -21.23
C PRO A 312 -0.18 -21.02 -22.11
N ALA A 313 0.41 -19.88 -22.49
CA ALA A 313 1.58 -19.84 -23.37
C ALA A 313 2.91 -20.11 -22.63
N GLY A 314 2.96 -19.90 -21.32
CA GLY A 314 4.22 -19.82 -20.56
C GLY A 314 4.29 -20.69 -19.30
N GLY A 315 3.23 -21.42 -18.98
CA GLY A 315 3.13 -22.21 -17.75
C GLY A 315 2.99 -21.36 -16.49
N LEU A 316 3.50 -21.88 -15.38
CA LEU A 316 3.52 -21.18 -14.09
C LEU A 316 4.63 -20.12 -14.07
N LYS A 317 4.35 -19.02 -13.39
CA LYS A 317 5.25 -17.86 -13.24
C LYS A 317 5.05 -17.23 -11.87
N ALA A 318 6.08 -16.59 -11.34
CA ALA A 318 6.04 -15.94 -10.02
C ALA A 318 6.53 -14.49 -10.08
N LYS A 319 5.92 -13.64 -9.24
CA LYS A 319 6.23 -12.22 -9.08
C LYS A 319 6.28 -11.85 -7.61
N ALA A 320 7.09 -10.85 -7.28
CA ALA A 320 7.08 -10.19 -5.98
C ALA A 320 6.62 -8.73 -6.13
N TYR A 321 5.78 -8.28 -5.20
CA TYR A 321 5.27 -6.91 -5.13
C TYR A 321 5.96 -6.21 -3.96
N LEU A 322 6.94 -5.38 -4.29
CA LEU A 322 7.88 -4.80 -3.36
C LEU A 322 7.43 -3.39 -3.01
N ARG A 323 6.92 -3.20 -1.80
CA ARG A 323 6.26 -1.96 -1.38
C ARG A 323 7.22 -1.00 -0.72
N VAL A 324 6.94 0.29 -0.93
CA VAL A 324 7.45 1.42 -0.18
C VAL A 324 6.28 2.25 0.33
N GLU A 325 6.15 2.36 1.63
CA GLU A 325 5.11 3.14 2.32
C GLU A 325 5.77 4.23 3.16
N GLY A 326 5.18 5.42 3.25
CA GLY A 326 5.68 6.45 4.17
C GLY A 326 4.70 6.75 5.29
N ILE A 327 5.24 6.73 6.51
CA ILE A 327 4.57 7.12 7.73
C ILE A 327 4.94 8.57 8.03
N TYR A 328 3.99 9.47 7.84
CA TYR A 328 4.20 10.91 8.04
C TYR A 328 4.04 11.26 9.52
N LEU A 329 5.12 11.67 10.18
CA LEU A 329 5.08 12.04 11.60
C LEU A 329 4.08 13.17 11.87
N LYS A 330 3.90 14.07 10.91
CA LYS A 330 2.93 15.17 11.02
C LYS A 330 1.50 14.69 11.26
N GLU A 331 1.09 13.60 10.63
CA GLU A 331 -0.28 13.08 10.72
C GLU A 331 -0.51 12.32 12.04
N LEU A 332 0.52 11.66 12.57
CA LEU A 332 0.46 11.00 13.89
C LEU A 332 0.05 11.98 14.99
N PHE A 333 0.50 13.24 14.90
CA PHE A 333 0.20 14.27 15.90
C PHE A 333 -1.17 14.95 15.73
N LYS A 334 -1.80 14.87 14.54
CA LYS A 334 -3.15 15.42 14.34
C LYS A 334 -4.23 14.54 14.97
N ILE A 335 -4.00 13.24 15.05
CA ILE A 335 -4.93 12.27 15.66
C ILE A 335 -5.01 12.48 17.18
N ALA A 336 -3.91 12.87 17.82
CA ALA A 336 -3.85 13.18 19.25
C ALA A 336 -4.57 14.49 19.66
N ALA A 337 -4.93 15.34 18.70
CA ALA A 337 -5.54 16.65 18.95
C ALA A 337 -7.08 16.65 18.86
N LYS A 338 -7.74 15.52 18.58
CA LYS A 338 -9.21 15.43 18.64
C LYS A 338 -9.66 15.29 20.10
N PRO A 339 -10.46 16.22 20.65
CA PRO A 339 -11.14 15.98 21.92
C PRO A 339 -12.05 14.76 21.77
N GLY A 340 -12.09 13.90 22.80
CA GLY A 340 -13.00 12.75 22.83
C GLY A 340 -14.47 13.18 22.69
N PRO A 341 -15.38 12.24 22.36
CA PRO A 341 -16.81 12.56 22.24
C PRO A 341 -17.30 13.16 23.56
N GLU A 342 -17.90 14.35 23.48
CA GLU A 342 -18.55 15.02 24.61
C GLU A 342 -19.49 14.02 25.30
N ALA A 343 -19.17 13.70 26.55
CA ALA A 343 -20.08 12.97 27.42
C ALA A 343 -21.36 13.79 27.54
N GLN A 344 -22.48 13.22 27.08
CA GLN A 344 -23.80 13.82 27.26
C GLN A 344 -24.01 14.10 28.76
N PRO A 345 -24.52 15.28 29.15
CA PRO A 345 -24.76 15.58 30.54
C PRO A 345 -25.89 14.68 31.06
N VAL A 346 -25.55 13.79 31.98
CA VAL A 346 -26.50 13.04 32.79
C VAL A 346 -27.35 14.04 33.58
N LYS A 347 -28.64 14.11 33.26
CA LYS A 347 -29.62 14.75 34.14
C LYS A 347 -29.82 13.88 35.38
N GLN A 348 -29.28 14.31 36.52
CA GLN A 348 -29.76 13.98 37.86
C GLN A 348 -29.92 15.33 38.56
N GLY A 349 -31.11 15.74 38.98
CA GLY A 349 -31.90 15.09 40.00
C GLY A 349 -31.66 15.87 41.30
N GLU A 350 -32.64 16.68 41.69
CA GLU A 350 -32.59 17.57 42.85
C GLU A 350 -32.21 16.84 44.15
N GLY A 351 -31.28 17.42 44.92
CA GLY A 351 -30.90 16.89 46.23
C GLY A 351 -29.84 17.75 46.91
N SER A 352 -30.28 18.60 47.83
CA SER A 352 -29.48 19.49 48.67
C SER A 352 -28.45 18.74 49.53
N GLY A 353 -27.20 19.22 49.56
CA GLY A 353 -26.22 18.82 50.56
C GLY A 353 -24.84 19.41 50.28
N SER A 354 -24.46 20.44 51.03
CA SER A 354 -23.13 21.05 50.99
C SER A 354 -22.03 20.06 51.37
N PHE A 355 -20.98 19.93 50.56
CA PHE A 355 -19.64 19.57 51.06
C PHE A 355 -18.56 20.17 50.15
N THR A 356 -17.44 20.45 50.80
CA THR A 356 -16.35 21.37 50.50
C THR A 356 -15.46 21.05 49.30
N SER A 357 -14.92 22.14 48.75
CA SER A 357 -13.77 22.27 47.85
C SER A 357 -12.65 21.22 48.00
N GLN A 358 -12.38 20.47 46.93
CA GLN A 358 -11.06 19.92 46.63
C GLN A 358 -10.78 20.04 45.12
N GLN A 359 -9.76 20.85 44.82
CA GLN A 359 -8.79 20.73 43.73
C GLN A 359 -9.29 20.15 42.38
N GLN A 360 -9.65 21.06 41.46
CA GLN A 360 -9.43 20.82 40.03
C GLN A 360 -7.93 21.02 39.76
N GLU A 361 -7.18 19.93 39.73
CA GLU A 361 -5.83 19.92 39.16
C GLU A 361 -5.91 20.01 37.62
N GLY A 362 -4.92 20.68 37.05
CA GLY A 362 -4.94 21.28 35.72
C GLY A 362 -5.21 20.32 34.57
N VAL A 363 -6.11 20.73 33.69
CA VAL A 363 -6.08 20.31 32.28
C VAL A 363 -4.85 20.99 31.67
N GLY A 364 -3.71 20.30 31.70
CA GLY A 364 -2.46 20.77 31.10
C GLY A 364 -2.65 21.01 29.60
N ALA A 365 -2.13 22.12 29.10
CA ALA A 365 -2.14 22.42 27.67
C ALA A 365 -1.37 21.33 26.91
N GLN A 366 -1.97 20.80 25.83
CA GLN A 366 -1.27 19.88 24.94
C GLN A 366 -0.05 20.59 24.30
N PRO A 367 1.09 19.88 24.12
CA PRO A 367 2.25 20.43 23.42
C PRO A 367 1.87 21.02 22.08
N GLY A 368 2.46 22.16 21.76
CA GLY A 368 2.45 22.66 20.40
C GLY A 368 3.16 21.66 19.48
N TYR A 369 2.67 21.50 18.25
CA TYR A 369 3.24 20.63 17.22
C TYR A 369 4.78 20.69 17.09
N LYS A 370 5.36 21.89 17.22
CA LYS A 370 6.81 22.12 17.15
C LYS A 370 7.56 21.47 18.31
N GLU A 371 7.01 21.54 19.52
CA GLU A 371 7.61 21.00 20.74
C GLU A 371 7.66 19.47 20.69
N MET A 372 6.59 18.83 20.20
CA MET A 372 6.56 17.38 19.97
C MET A 372 7.57 16.92 18.91
N GLN A 373 7.74 17.69 17.82
CA GLN A 373 8.78 17.39 16.84
C GLN A 373 10.18 17.50 17.43
N ASP A 374 10.43 18.52 18.25
CA ASP A 374 11.72 18.70 18.92
C ASP A 374 11.97 17.57 19.94
N ILE A 375 10.94 17.11 20.64
CA ILE A 375 10.97 15.94 21.54
C ILE A 375 11.33 14.66 20.75
N ILE A 376 10.58 14.31 19.70
CA ILE A 376 10.85 13.08 18.93
C ILE A 376 12.20 13.14 18.24
N LYS A 377 12.60 14.31 17.71
CA LYS A 377 13.94 14.50 17.14
C LYS A 377 15.02 14.28 18.19
N THR A 378 14.82 14.79 19.41
CA THR A 378 15.75 14.59 20.52
C THR A 378 15.81 13.12 20.95
N ILE A 379 14.68 12.40 20.95
CA ILE A 379 14.63 10.97 21.24
C ILE A 379 15.36 10.17 20.19
N ALA A 380 15.10 10.44 18.91
CA ALA A 380 15.79 9.79 17.79
C ALA A 380 17.31 10.02 17.91
N GLN A 381 17.75 11.26 18.13
CA GLN A 381 19.17 11.57 18.28
C GLN A 381 19.81 10.90 19.51
N LYS A 382 19.15 10.97 20.68
CA LYS A 382 19.69 10.36 21.90
C LYS A 382 19.71 8.84 21.83
N SER A 383 18.67 8.21 21.31
CA SER A 383 18.61 6.74 21.17
C SER A 383 19.61 6.17 20.15
N MET A 384 20.15 7.00 19.25
CA MET A 384 21.27 6.62 18.38
C MET A 384 22.61 6.63 19.11
N LEU A 385 22.77 7.48 20.14
CA LEU A 385 24.09 7.80 20.72
C LEU A 385 24.26 7.27 22.15
N ASP A 386 23.15 7.04 22.85
CA ASP A 386 23.09 6.62 24.24
C ASP A 386 22.31 5.30 24.34
N ARG A 387 23.03 4.23 24.69
CA ARG A 387 22.47 2.87 24.78
C ARG A 387 21.44 2.77 25.90
N ASP A 388 21.70 3.38 27.05
CA ASP A 388 20.80 3.29 28.20
C ASP A 388 19.51 4.07 27.91
N PHE A 389 19.63 5.19 27.20
CA PHE A 389 18.47 5.93 26.74
C PHE A 389 17.68 5.17 25.67
N ARG A 390 18.36 4.45 24.76
CA ARG A 390 17.69 3.57 23.79
C ARG A 390 16.91 2.46 24.49
N GLU A 391 17.52 1.76 25.44
CA GLU A 391 16.86 0.71 26.21
C GLU A 391 15.65 1.26 26.99
N LEU A 392 15.75 2.49 27.49
CA LEU A 392 14.62 3.19 28.10
C LEU A 392 13.48 3.44 27.11
N CYS A 393 13.78 3.88 25.88
CA CYS A 393 12.75 4.11 24.84
C CYS A 393 11.92 2.84 24.58
N LEU A 394 12.60 1.70 24.43
CA LEU A 394 11.98 0.41 24.11
C LEU A 394 11.18 -0.18 25.29
N LYS A 395 11.62 0.07 26.52
CA LYS A 395 10.99 -0.49 27.73
C LYS A 395 9.86 0.37 28.26
N ASP A 396 10.03 1.70 28.22
CA ASP A 396 9.11 2.68 28.79
C ASP A 396 9.18 3.98 27.99
N SER A 397 8.42 4.01 26.90
CA SER A 397 8.38 5.14 25.98
C SER A 397 7.93 6.43 26.65
N GLN A 398 7.06 6.36 27.67
CA GLN A 398 6.62 7.54 28.43
C GLN A 398 7.74 8.12 29.28
N ALA A 399 8.50 7.27 29.98
CA ALA A 399 9.67 7.72 30.74
C ALA A 399 10.76 8.30 29.84
N ALA A 400 10.99 7.70 28.67
CA ALA A 400 11.93 8.22 27.69
C ALA A 400 11.53 9.60 27.17
N ILE A 401 10.26 9.80 26.85
CA ILE A 401 9.74 11.09 26.42
C ILE A 401 9.87 12.12 27.54
N LYS A 402 9.43 11.80 28.77
CA LYS A 402 9.53 12.71 29.92
C LYS A 402 10.97 13.17 30.20
N LYS A 403 11.96 12.32 29.91
CA LYS A 403 13.38 12.63 30.10
C LYS A 403 13.94 13.64 29.08
N VAL A 404 13.23 13.90 27.99
CA VAL A 404 13.63 14.87 26.96
C VAL A 404 12.67 16.06 26.82
N SER A 405 11.45 15.94 27.32
CA SER A 405 10.49 17.03 27.35
C SER A 405 10.89 18.09 28.36
N THR A 406 10.75 19.36 27.99
CA THR A 406 10.95 20.50 28.90
C THR A 406 9.59 21.07 29.30
N GLY A 407 9.15 20.84 30.53
CA GLY A 407 7.89 21.38 31.08
C GLY A 407 6.76 20.36 31.22
N ASP A 408 5.58 20.84 31.65
CA ASP A 408 4.35 20.05 31.87
C ASP A 408 3.63 19.78 30.54
N VAL A 409 4.30 19.04 29.67
CA VAL A 409 3.79 18.68 28.35
C VAL A 409 2.89 17.45 28.44
N VAL A 410 1.60 17.59 28.13
CA VAL A 410 0.63 16.47 28.12
C VAL A 410 0.77 15.66 26.84
N LEU A 411 1.36 14.46 26.93
CA LEU A 411 1.68 13.63 25.76
C LEU A 411 0.66 12.52 25.54
N PRO A 412 0.51 12.02 24.30
CA PRO A 412 -0.32 10.86 24.04
C PRO A 412 0.25 9.63 24.76
N ASN A 413 -0.58 8.97 25.58
CA ASN A 413 -0.18 7.78 26.34
C ASN A 413 0.11 6.56 25.47
N ASN A 414 -0.12 6.65 24.17
CA ASN A 414 -0.11 5.55 23.25
C ASN A 414 1.08 5.57 22.28
N ILE A 415 2.18 6.27 22.58
CA ILE A 415 3.42 6.22 21.78
C ILE A 415 4.33 5.10 22.31
N TYR A 416 4.77 4.22 21.41
CA TYR A 416 5.68 3.10 21.67
C TYR A 416 6.90 3.19 20.77
N PHE A 417 8.10 2.97 21.31
CA PHE A 417 9.33 2.87 20.50
C PHE A 417 9.68 1.41 20.24
N LEU A 418 10.02 1.07 18.99
CA LEU A 418 10.34 -0.28 18.57
C LEU A 418 11.73 -0.35 17.91
N GLU A 419 12.29 -1.56 17.93
CA GLU A 419 13.42 -1.93 17.07
C GLU A 419 12.91 -2.32 15.68
N GLU A 420 13.75 -2.13 14.66
CA GLU A 420 13.43 -2.45 13.26
C GLU A 420 12.95 -3.90 13.08
N ASP A 421 13.59 -4.83 13.79
CA ASP A 421 13.31 -6.28 13.73
C ASP A 421 12.03 -6.68 14.48
N LYS A 422 11.46 -5.78 15.30
CA LYS A 422 10.30 -6.05 16.16
C LYS A 422 9.04 -5.30 15.75
N ALA A 423 9.10 -4.53 14.67
CA ALA A 423 7.95 -3.78 14.16
C ALA A 423 6.80 -4.67 13.66
N GLY A 424 7.04 -5.97 13.45
CA GLY A 424 6.06 -6.94 12.97
C GLY A 424 5.28 -7.72 14.03
N ASP A 425 5.74 -7.76 15.29
CA ASP A 425 5.29 -8.81 16.22
C ASP A 425 4.17 -8.42 17.21
N ASP A 426 3.78 -7.15 17.38
CA ASP A 426 2.79 -6.81 18.42
C ASP A 426 2.11 -5.42 18.28
N LEU A 427 1.45 -5.14 17.14
CA LEU A 427 0.60 -3.95 17.00
C LEU A 427 -0.89 -4.30 17.03
N ALA A 428 -1.31 -5.04 18.05
CA ALA A 428 -2.72 -5.37 18.30
C ALA A 428 -3.49 -4.27 19.09
N GLY A 429 -2.89 -3.11 19.34
CA GLY A 429 -3.49 -2.01 20.11
C GLY A 429 -3.54 -0.68 19.35
N ASN A 430 -4.43 0.23 19.78
CA ASN A 430 -4.60 1.62 19.28
C ASN A 430 -3.38 2.54 19.58
N GLY A 431 -2.16 2.00 19.56
CA GLY A 431 -0.89 2.67 19.82
C GLY A 431 -0.19 3.16 18.55
N PHE A 432 0.56 4.24 18.66
CA PHE A 432 1.50 4.73 17.67
C PHE A 432 2.88 4.11 17.92
N ALA A 433 3.38 3.32 16.98
CA ALA A 433 4.75 2.82 17.01
C ALA A 433 5.73 3.74 16.29
N TYR A 434 6.91 3.92 16.87
CA TYR A 434 8.03 4.64 16.28
C TYR A 434 9.25 3.74 16.27
N VAL A 435 9.75 3.39 15.08
CA VAL A 435 10.98 2.62 14.95
C VAL A 435 12.16 3.53 15.26
N LEU A 436 12.96 3.17 16.26
CA LEU A 436 14.15 3.93 16.61
C LEU A 436 15.21 3.78 15.50
N PRO A 437 15.88 4.87 15.09
CA PRO A 437 17.01 4.78 14.17
C PRO A 437 18.12 3.86 14.73
N PRO A 438 19.02 3.29 13.89
CA PRO A 438 20.07 2.39 14.35
C PRO A 438 20.98 3.01 15.42
N TYR A 439 21.37 2.20 16.41
CA TYR A 439 22.35 2.60 17.41
C TYR A 439 23.75 2.74 16.79
N LEU A 440 24.39 3.89 16.97
CA LEU A 440 25.74 4.17 16.53
C LEU A 440 26.71 3.92 17.69
N LYS A 441 27.66 3.00 17.50
CA LYS A 441 28.72 2.80 18.51
C LYS A 441 29.57 4.07 18.60
N PRO A 442 29.91 4.57 19.80
CA PRO A 442 30.78 5.74 19.96
C PRO A 442 32.14 5.61 19.23
N THR A 443 32.64 4.37 19.09
CA THR A 443 33.85 4.04 18.33
C THR A 443 33.73 4.28 16.81
N TRP A 444 32.52 4.45 16.28
CA TRP A 444 32.25 4.76 14.88
C TRP A 444 32.23 6.26 14.59
N LEU A 445 32.22 7.10 15.63
CA LEU A 445 32.21 8.56 15.54
C LEU A 445 33.60 9.19 15.75
N THR A 446 34.63 8.37 16.01
CA THR A 446 36.00 8.79 16.35
C THR A 446 37.08 8.36 15.36
N SER A 447 36.72 7.93 14.15
CA SER A 447 37.65 7.94 13.02
C SER A 447 37.80 9.38 12.53
N LYS A 448 39.01 9.92 12.68
CA LYS A 448 39.44 11.29 12.38
C LYS A 448 38.94 11.88 11.06
#